data_AF-A0AA41N378-F1
#
_entry.id   AF-A0AA41N378-F1
#
_cell.length_a   1.000
_cell.length_b   1.000
_cell.length_c   1.000
_cell.angle_alpha   90.00
_cell.angle_beta   90.00
_cell.angle_gamma   90.00
#
_symmetry.space_group_name_H-M   'P 1'
#
loop_
_entity.id
_entity.type
_entity.pdbx_description
1 polymer ?
#
loop_
_entity_poly.entity_id
_entity_poly.type
_entity_poly.pdbx_seq_one_letter_code
_entity_poly.pdbx_strand_id
1 'polypeptide(L)'
;MVMTGSKAQVKKALQLEVDRLEDLKMQNMKKVIEAIPVELAQYWDQSFYSQEQRRTSAPYYAEDYTENLLQLHDAEIVRLRNYYDIHKELFEGVQKWEEN
;
A
#
# COMPACT_ATOMS: atom_id res chain seq x y z
N MET A 1 -31.69 5.54 15.22
CA MET A 1 -32.31 4.59 16.16
C MET A 1 -31.61 4.75 17.50
N VAL A 2 -32.32 5.22 18.54
CA VAL A 2 -31.70 5.48 19.85
C VAL A 2 -31.47 4.14 20.53
N MET A 3 -30.22 3.84 20.92
CA MET A 3 -29.83 2.61 21.61
C MET A 3 -30.37 2.62 23.05
N THR A 4 -31.66 2.33 23.25
CA THR A 4 -32.27 2.25 24.58
C THR A 4 -32.23 0.82 25.12
N GLY A 5 -31.09 0.44 25.68
CA GLY A 5 -30.92 -0.75 26.53
C GLY A 5 -30.38 -0.35 27.91
N SER A 6 -30.36 -1.28 28.87
CA SER A 6 -29.66 -1.06 30.15
C SER A 6 -28.23 -0.57 29.91
N LYS A 7 -27.68 0.26 30.80
CA LYS A 7 -26.29 0.78 30.69
C LYS A 7 -25.27 -0.32 30.37
N ALA A 8 -25.45 -1.53 30.91
CA ALA A 8 -24.61 -2.68 30.62
C ALA A 8 -24.78 -3.23 29.18
N GLN A 9 -26.01 -3.27 28.67
CA GLN A 9 -26.29 -3.69 27.30
C GLN A 9 -25.73 -2.70 26.28
N VAL A 10 -25.89 -1.40 26.55
CA VAL A 10 -25.32 -0.34 25.70
C VAL A 10 -23.79 -0.41 25.71
N LYS A 11 -23.16 -0.58 26.88
CA LYS A 11 -21.69 -0.75 26.98
C LYS A 11 -21.20 -1.96 26.18
N LYS A 12 -21.88 -3.10 26.27
CA LYS A 12 -21.54 -4.31 25.50
C LYS A 12 -21.68 -4.08 24.00
N ALA A 13 -22.76 -3.44 23.57
CA ALA A 13 -22.98 -3.14 22.15
C ALA A 13 -21.91 -2.19 21.60
N LEU A 14 -21.51 -1.17 22.37
CA LEU A 14 -20.43 -0.26 21.99
C LEU A 14 -19.08 -0.99 21.87
N GLN A 15 -18.77 -1.88 22.80
CA GLN A 15 -17.53 -2.67 22.71
C GLN A 15 -17.50 -3.54 21.46
N LEU A 16 -18.60 -4.24 21.16
CA LEU A 16 -18.70 -5.05 19.94
C LEU A 16 -18.53 -4.22 18.67
N GLU A 17 -19.06 -2.99 18.66
CA GLU A 17 -18.89 -2.09 17.51
C GLU A 17 -17.45 -1.58 17.39
N VAL A 18 -16.75 -1.31 18.50
CA VAL A 18 -15.32 -0.99 18.49
C VAL A 18 -14.52 -2.14 17.89
N ASP A 19 -14.70 -3.36 18.39
CA ASP A 19 -13.98 -4.54 17.90
C ASP A 19 -14.24 -4.75 16.39
N ARG A 20 -15.50 -4.61 15.95
CA ARG A 20 -15.88 -4.71 14.53
C ARG A 20 -15.22 -3.62 13.66
N LEU A 21 -15.10 -2.40 14.17
CA LEU A 21 -14.47 -1.29 13.45
C LEU A 21 -12.95 -1.47 13.37
N GLU A 22 -12.32 -2.01 14.42
CA GLU A 22 -10.89 -2.36 14.40
C GLU A 22 -10.59 -3.44 13.36
N ASP A 23 -11.41 -4.50 13.31
CA ASP A 23 -11.30 -5.54 12.28
C ASP A 23 -11.49 -4.96 10.87
N LEU A 24 -12.47 -4.08 10.68
CA LEU A 24 -12.71 -3.44 9.39
C LEU A 24 -11.54 -2.53 8.98
N LYS A 25 -10.94 -1.78 9.93
CA LYS A 25 -9.73 -0.98 9.68
C LYS A 25 -8.59 -1.88 9.20
N MET A 26 -8.35 -2.99 9.88
CA MET A 26 -7.30 -3.95 9.54
C MET A 26 -7.52 -4.59 8.16
N GLN A 27 -8.74 -5.00 7.84
CA GLN A 27 -9.09 -5.53 6.51
C GLN A 27 -8.88 -4.49 5.40
N ASN A 28 -9.22 -3.23 5.65
CA ASN A 28 -9.00 -2.15 4.68
C ASN A 28 -7.51 -1.88 4.49
N MET A 29 -6.71 -1.83 5.57
CA MET A 29 -5.26 -1.68 5.48
C MET A 29 -4.64 -2.83 4.68
N LYS A 30 -5.06 -4.08 4.93
CA LYS A 30 -4.61 -5.25 4.17
C LYS A 30 -4.85 -5.09 2.67
N LYS A 31 -6.05 -4.71 2.25
CA LYS A 31 -6.39 -4.50 0.83
C LYS A 31 -5.48 -3.45 0.17
N VAL A 32 -5.16 -2.37 0.88
CA VAL A 32 -4.30 -1.30 0.35
C VAL A 32 -2.85 -1.79 0.28
N ILE A 33 -2.34 -2.40 1.35
CA ILE A 33 -0.97 -2.93 1.41
C ILE A 33 -0.75 -4.00 0.35
N GLU A 34 -1.72 -4.89 0.09
CA GLU A 34 -1.61 -5.93 -0.96
C GLU A 34 -1.57 -5.36 -2.39
N ALA A 35 -2.14 -4.17 -2.62
CA ALA A 35 -2.11 -3.52 -3.94
C ALA A 35 -0.76 -2.84 -4.23
N ILE A 36 -0.02 -2.43 -3.19
CA ILE A 36 1.20 -1.64 -3.33
C ILE A 36 2.36 -2.41 -4.00
N PRO A 37 2.69 -3.66 -3.62
CA PRO A 37 3.74 -4.43 -4.30
C PRO A 37 3.51 -4.55 -5.81
N VAL A 38 2.26 -4.70 -6.24
CA VAL A 38 1.91 -4.78 -7.67
C VAL A 38 2.24 -3.46 -8.36
N GLU A 39 1.85 -2.34 -7.77
CA GLU A 39 2.15 -1.01 -8.33
C GLU A 39 3.65 -0.72 -8.35
N LEU A 40 4.37 -1.03 -7.27
CA LEU A 40 5.83 -0.88 -7.21
C LEU A 40 6.54 -1.70 -8.28
N ALA A 41 6.12 -2.95 -8.49
CA ALA A 41 6.67 -3.80 -9.52
C ALA A 41 6.48 -3.20 -10.92
N GLN A 42 5.30 -2.63 -11.21
CA GLN A 42 5.03 -1.97 -12.50
C GLN A 42 5.98 -0.80 -12.75
N TYR A 43 6.17 0.09 -11.77
CA TYR A 43 7.09 1.21 -11.92
C TYR A 43 8.57 0.78 -11.99
N TRP A 44 8.94 -0.29 -11.29
CA TRP A 44 10.26 -0.89 -11.42
C TRP A 44 10.51 -1.46 -12.81
N ASP A 45 9.53 -2.13 -13.41
CA ASP A 45 9.62 -2.63 -14.78
C ASP A 45 9.78 -1.47 -15.77
N GLN A 46 8.93 -0.45 -15.65
CA GLN A 46 8.97 0.74 -16.51
C GLN A 46 10.24 1.57 -16.36
N SER A 47 10.90 1.50 -15.21
CA SER A 47 12.16 2.22 -14.93
C SER A 47 13.40 1.33 -15.05
N PHE A 48 13.25 0.11 -15.61
CA PHE A 48 14.33 -0.85 -15.84
C PHE A 48 15.15 -1.22 -14.57
N TYR A 49 14.49 -1.29 -13.41
CA TYR A 49 15.15 -1.66 -12.16
C TYR A 49 15.67 -3.10 -12.20
N SER A 50 16.95 -3.27 -11.87
CA SER A 50 17.59 -4.57 -11.68
C SER A 50 17.03 -5.32 -10.47
N GLN A 51 17.21 -6.64 -10.44
CA GLN A 51 16.79 -7.46 -9.28
C GLN A 51 17.45 -7.02 -7.97
N GLU A 52 18.73 -6.64 -8.01
CA GLU A 52 19.44 -6.18 -6.81
C GLU A 52 18.85 -4.86 -6.28
N GLN A 53 18.47 -3.93 -7.16
CA GLN A 53 17.78 -2.69 -6.76
C GLN A 53 16.39 -2.96 -6.17
N ARG A 54 15.67 -3.98 -6.64
CA ARG A 54 14.35 -4.33 -6.09
C ARG A 54 14.48 -4.95 -4.70
N ARG A 55 15.51 -5.78 -4.48
CA ARG A 55 15.78 -6.44 -3.19
C ARG A 55 16.07 -5.48 -2.05
N THR A 56 16.56 -4.27 -2.33
CA THR A 56 16.81 -3.27 -1.29
C THR A 56 15.53 -2.61 -0.77
N SER A 57 14.38 -2.81 -1.41
CA SER A 57 13.09 -2.35 -0.92
C SER A 57 12.57 -3.23 0.22
N ALA A 58 13.03 -2.94 1.45
CA ALA A 58 12.59 -3.66 2.64
C ALA A 58 11.05 -3.67 2.85
N PRO A 59 10.30 -2.58 2.59
CA PRO A 59 8.84 -2.58 2.75
C PRO A 59 8.13 -3.58 1.82
N TYR A 60 8.66 -3.84 0.62
CA TYR A 60 8.05 -4.75 -0.35
C TYR A 60 7.91 -6.18 0.18
N TYR A 61 8.79 -6.61 1.08
CA TYR A 61 8.82 -7.97 1.64
C TYR A 61 8.25 -8.06 3.06
N ALA A 62 7.69 -6.97 3.58
CA ALA A 62 7.13 -6.96 4.92
C ALA A 62 5.76 -7.65 4.95
N GLU A 63 5.58 -8.58 5.89
CA GLU A 63 4.32 -9.32 6.07
C GLU A 63 3.41 -8.72 7.18
N ASP A 64 3.93 -7.72 7.91
CA ASP A 64 3.25 -7.09 9.04
C ASP A 64 2.37 -5.92 8.59
N TYR A 65 1.05 -6.16 8.50
CA TYR A 65 0.04 -5.16 8.10
C TYR A 65 -0.19 -4.09 9.18
N THR A 66 0.80 -3.20 9.33
CA THR A 66 0.77 -2.07 10.27
C THR A 66 0.53 -0.76 9.55
N GLU A 67 -0.01 0.23 10.28
CA GLU A 67 -0.18 1.59 9.76
C GLU A 67 1.17 2.24 9.37
N ASN A 68 2.24 1.88 10.08
CA ASN A 68 3.59 2.30 9.74
C ASN A 68 4.07 1.71 8.40
N LEU A 69 3.80 0.41 8.14
CA LEU A 69 4.12 -0.21 6.86
C LEU A 69 3.38 0.48 5.70
N LEU A 70 2.10 0.80 5.90
CA LEU A 70 1.32 1.55 4.92
C LEU A 70 1.95 2.92 4.60
N GLN A 71 2.37 3.68 5.63
CA GLN A 71 3.04 4.97 5.41
C GLN A 71 4.37 4.86 4.67
N LEU A 72 5.16 3.83 4.96
CA LEU A 72 6.41 3.55 4.24
C LEU A 72 6.15 3.26 2.76
N HIS A 73 5.11 2.47 2.48
CA HIS A 73 4.67 2.16 1.14
C HIS A 73 4.16 3.38 0.36
N ASP A 74 3.36 4.24 0.99
CA ASP A 74 2.88 5.47 0.37
C ASP A 74 4.05 6.39 -0.01
N ALA A 75 5.02 6.55 0.90
CA ALA A 75 6.22 7.35 0.64
C ALA A 75 7.07 6.76 -0.51
N GLU A 76 7.19 5.43 -0.56
CA GLU A 76 7.91 4.71 -1.61
C GLU A 76 7.26 4.93 -2.98
N ILE A 77 5.94 4.75 -3.09
CA ILE A 77 5.19 4.95 -4.34
C ILE A 77 5.35 6.38 -4.83
N VAL A 78 5.18 7.37 -3.95
CA VAL A 78 5.31 8.79 -4.34
C VAL A 78 6.71 9.07 -4.87
N ARG A 79 7.76 8.54 -4.21
CA ARG A 79 9.13 8.69 -4.69
C ARG A 79 9.33 8.05 -6.06
N LEU A 80 8.82 6.83 -6.26
CA LEU A 80 9.01 6.07 -7.49
C LEU A 80 8.26 6.70 -8.67
N ARG A 81 7.03 7.17 -8.44
CA ARG A 81 6.23 7.93 -9.42
C ARG A 81 6.95 9.20 -9.86
N ASN A 82 7.44 10.00 -8.91
CA ASN A 82 8.20 11.21 -9.23
C ASN A 82 9.48 10.89 -10.02
N TYR A 83 10.19 9.82 -9.64
CA TYR A 83 11.39 9.39 -10.37
C TYR A 83 11.05 9.00 -11.81
N TYR A 84 9.99 8.21 -12.00
CA TYR A 84 9.53 7.82 -13.33
C TYR A 84 9.12 9.04 -14.16
N ASP A 85 8.32 9.95 -13.61
CA ASP A 85 7.83 11.13 -14.32
C ASP A 85 8.97 12.05 -14.77
N ILE A 86 10.01 12.22 -13.95
CA ILE A 86 11.20 13.02 -14.31
C ILE A 86 11.98 12.39 -15.47
N HIS A 87 12.02 11.06 -15.55
CA HIS A 87 12.84 10.32 -16.54
C HIS A 87 11.99 9.66 -17.63
N LYS A 88 10.71 10.00 -17.73
CA LYS A 88 9.73 9.31 -18.56
C LYS A 88 10.15 9.24 -20.03
N GLU A 89 10.57 10.37 -20.60
CA GLU A 89 11.00 10.44 -22.00
C GLU A 89 12.21 9.54 -22.29
N LEU A 90 13.13 9.42 -21.33
CA LEU A 90 14.29 8.52 -21.43
C LEU A 90 13.83 7.06 -21.44
N PHE A 91 12.98 6.67 -20.50
CA PHE A 91 12.49 5.30 -20.41
C PHE A 91 11.66 4.89 -21.63
N GLU A 92 10.76 5.76 -22.10
CA GLU A 92 10.01 5.54 -23.33
C GLU A 92 10.92 5.46 -24.56
N GLY A 93 12.01 6.24 -24.59
CA GLY A 93 13.02 6.17 -25.65
C GLY A 93 13.75 4.82 -25.68
N VAL A 94 14.14 4.29 -24.52
CA VAL A 94 14.76 2.96 -24.41
C VAL A 94 13.80 1.88 -24.87
N GLN A 95 12.53 1.94 -24.44
CA GLN A 95 11.53 0.94 -24.85
C GLN A 95 11.30 0.95 -26.36
N LYS A 96 11.16 2.13 -26.97
CA LYS A 96 11.03 2.26 -28.43
C LYS A 96 12.25 1.75 -29.19
N TRP A 97 13.45 1.88 -28.62
CA TRP A 97 14.67 1.35 -29.24
C TRP A 97 14.70 -0.17 -29.24
N GLU A 98 14.29 -0.82 -28.14
CA GLU A 98 14.24 -2.29 -28.03
C GLU A 98 13.17 -2.92 -28.95
N GLU A 99 12.09 -2.19 -29.25
CA GLU A 99 10.99 -2.65 -30.11
C GLU A 99 11.30 -2.58 -31.63
N ASN A 100 12.38 -1.90 -32.05
CA ASN A 100 12.79 -1.76 -33.46
C ASN A 100 13.85 -2.79 -33.88
#